data_AF-E1RAV5-F1
#
_entry.id   AF-E1RAV5-F1
#
_cell.length_a   1.000
_cell.length_b   1.000
_cell.length_c   1.000
_cell.angle_alpha   90.00
_cell.angle_beta   90.00
_cell.angle_gamma   90.00
#
_symmetry.space_group_name_H-M   'P 1'
#
loop_
_entity.id
_entity.type
_entity.pdbx_description
1 polymer ?
#
loop_
_entity_poly.entity_id
_entity_poly.type
_entity_poly.pdbx_seq_one_letter_code
_entity_poly.pdbx_strand_id
1 'polypeptide(L)'
;MKSSMVEWLMNKKNLKTIIIAIPVLVIVIGLKLLQGDGRFLYMSSDRPATMEARFYRFSDEKERKVGLLPGDELMIRWEETEKAGTLRLEIFDPEGKLIKRIDNGPAEYRCIATQKGNYRLLVVGEKARGSFSVSWDYIQALDR
;
A
#
# COMPACT_ATOMS: atom_id res chain seq x y z
N MET A 1 41.72 -11.05 3.29
CA MET A 1 40.88 -10.12 2.49
C MET A 1 39.83 -9.38 3.36
N LYS A 2 40.21 -8.85 4.53
CA LYS A 2 39.33 -8.11 5.48
C LYS A 2 39.82 -6.68 5.80
N SER A 3 40.93 -6.25 5.20
CA SER A 3 41.67 -5.05 5.64
C SER A 3 41.14 -3.74 5.07
N SER A 4 40.74 -3.70 3.80
CA SER A 4 40.40 -2.45 3.11
C SER A 4 39.10 -1.79 3.59
N MET A 5 38.13 -2.59 4.04
CA MET A 5 36.84 -2.10 4.53
C MET A 5 36.96 -1.46 5.93
N VAL A 6 37.84 -2.00 6.77
CA VAL A 6 38.08 -1.49 8.13
C VAL A 6 38.94 -0.23 8.08
N GLU A 7 39.93 -0.15 7.18
CA GLU A 7 40.72 1.07 6.97
C GLU A 7 39.88 2.23 6.42
N TRP A 8 38.91 1.95 5.53
CA TRP A 8 37.97 2.98 5.05
C TRP A 8 37.08 3.53 6.18
N LEU A 9 36.63 2.66 7.09
CA LEU A 9 35.85 3.02 8.28
C LEU A 9 36.66 3.86 9.28
N MET A 10 37.99 3.66 9.37
CA MET A 10 38.87 4.35 10.33
C MET A 10 39.46 5.68 9.84
N ASN A 11 39.09 6.17 8.65
CA ASN A 11 39.47 7.52 8.21
C ASN A 11 38.72 8.59 9.04
N LYS A 12 39.45 9.49 9.72
CA LYS A 12 38.90 10.55 10.60
C LYS A 12 37.77 11.40 9.99
N LYS A 13 37.75 11.60 8.67
CA LYS A 13 36.68 12.33 7.97
C LYS A 13 35.40 11.49 7.81
N ASN A 14 35.55 10.19 7.55
CA ASN A 14 34.43 9.24 7.44
C ASN A 14 33.91 8.83 8.83
N LEU A 15 34.79 8.76 9.83
CA LEU A 15 34.45 8.41 11.21
C LEU A 15 33.44 9.40 11.81
N LYS A 16 33.58 10.71 11.55
CA LYS A 16 32.60 11.73 11.97
C LYS A 16 31.25 11.55 11.28
N THR A 17 31.24 11.24 9.99
CA THR A 17 30.01 10.97 9.23
C THR A 17 29.32 9.70 9.71
N ILE A 18 30.08 8.64 10.02
CA ILE A 18 29.55 7.37 10.55
C ILE A 18 28.98 7.55 11.96
N ILE A 19 29.66 8.31 12.83
CA ILE A 19 29.21 8.61 14.20
C ILE A 19 27.88 9.38 14.21
N ILE A 20 27.59 10.21 13.20
CA ILE A 20 26.31 10.93 13.09
C ILE A 20 25.26 10.10 12.34
N ALA A 21 25.64 9.40 11.28
CA ALA A 21 24.71 8.64 10.45
C ALA A 21 24.09 7.45 11.19
N ILE A 22 24.85 6.75 12.04
CA ILE A 22 24.36 5.60 12.80
C ILE A 22 23.24 5.99 13.79
N PRO A 23 23.40 6.99 14.68
CA PRO A 23 22.32 7.38 15.58
C PRO A 23 21.11 7.97 14.84
N VAL A 24 21.31 8.71 13.74
CA VAL A 24 20.19 9.17 12.90
C VAL A 24 19.42 7.99 12.30
N LEU A 25 20.13 6.97 11.81
CA LEU A 25 19.50 5.75 11.27
C LEU A 25 18.73 4.98 12.35
N VAL A 26 19.29 4.87 13.56
CA VAL A 26 18.63 4.24 14.72
C VAL A 26 17.39 5.04 15.13
N ILE A 27 17.43 6.37 15.07
CA ILE A 27 16.27 7.23 15.35
C ILE A 27 15.18 7.06 14.29
N VAL A 28 15.53 6.99 13.00
CA VAL A 28 14.56 6.77 11.90
C VAL A 28 13.90 5.39 12.01
N ILE A 29 14.67 4.35 12.33
CA ILE A 29 14.13 3.01 12.56
C ILE A 29 13.26 2.99 13.83
N GLY A 30 13.71 3.64 14.92
CA GLY A 30 12.96 3.78 16.17
C GLY A 30 11.64 4.52 15.99
N LEU A 31 11.60 5.57 15.17
CA LEU A 31 10.38 6.28 14.79
C LEU A 31 9.39 5.39 14.03
N LYS A 32 9.87 4.47 13.18
CA LYS A 32 9.01 3.47 12.52
C LYS A 32 8.49 2.41 13.49
N LEU A 33 9.27 2.03 14.50
CA LEU A 33 8.86 1.03 15.51
C LEU A 33 7.88 1.60 16.55
N LEU A 34 7.92 2.91 16.83
CA LEU A 34 6.92 3.60 17.67
C LEU A 34 5.53 3.76 17.01
N GLN A 35 5.38 3.30 15.77
CA GLN A 35 4.09 3.22 15.06
C GLN A 35 3.39 1.86 15.21
N GLY A 36 3.84 0.99 16.12
CA GLY A 36 3.11 -0.23 16.49
C GLY A 36 1.88 0.10 17.36
N ASP A 37 0.65 -0.34 17.10
CA ASP A 37 0.10 -1.24 16.10
C ASP A 37 -0.86 -0.47 15.17
N GLY A 38 -0.55 -0.39 13.88
CA GLY A 38 -1.42 0.23 12.86
C GLY A 38 -2.77 -0.47 12.66
N ARG A 39 -3.03 -1.60 13.35
CA ARG A 39 -4.24 -2.40 13.24
C ARG A 39 -4.74 -2.82 14.61
N PHE A 40 -5.79 -2.18 15.11
CA PHE A 40 -6.44 -2.54 16.37
C PHE A 40 -7.84 -3.10 16.12
N LEU A 41 -8.11 -4.29 16.68
CA LEU A 41 -9.33 -5.08 16.43
C LEU A 41 -9.62 -5.25 14.93
N TYR A 42 -8.58 -5.56 14.17
CA TYR A 42 -8.64 -5.72 12.72
C TYR A 42 -9.05 -7.15 12.36
N MET A 43 -10.20 -7.29 11.72
CA MET A 43 -10.70 -8.55 11.19
C MET A 43 -10.84 -8.39 9.68
N SER A 44 -10.14 -9.21 8.91
CA SER A 44 -10.27 -9.22 7.46
C SER A 44 -10.76 -10.55 6.92
N SER A 45 -11.52 -10.47 5.84
CA SER A 45 -11.87 -11.61 4.99
C SER A 45 -11.38 -11.31 3.59
N ASP A 46 -10.59 -12.21 3.02
CA ASP A 46 -10.10 -12.11 1.65
C ASP A 46 -10.70 -13.26 0.85
N ARG A 47 -11.47 -12.92 -0.18
CA ARG A 47 -11.99 -13.85 -1.19
C ARG A 47 -11.26 -13.58 -2.52
N PRO A 48 -11.31 -14.49 -3.51
CA PRO A 48 -10.52 -14.36 -4.73
C PRO A 48 -10.67 -13.01 -5.48
N ALA A 49 -11.84 -12.38 -5.39
CA ALA A 49 -12.19 -11.13 -6.07
C ALA A 49 -12.68 -10.04 -5.10
N THR A 50 -12.39 -10.18 -3.80
CA THR A 50 -12.87 -9.26 -2.78
C THR A 50 -11.89 -9.16 -1.62
N MET A 51 -11.64 -7.96 -1.13
CA MET A 51 -10.97 -7.73 0.15
C MET A 51 -11.84 -6.90 1.07
N GLU A 52 -12.05 -7.42 2.26
CA GLU A 52 -12.87 -6.79 3.28
C GLU A 52 -12.10 -6.68 4.58
N ALA A 53 -12.37 -5.60 5.31
CA ALA A 53 -11.89 -5.47 6.68
C ALA A 53 -12.86 -4.67 7.55
N ARG A 54 -12.95 -5.08 8.81
CA ARG A 54 -13.54 -4.31 9.90
C ARG A 54 -12.49 -4.05 10.95
N PHE A 55 -12.44 -2.83 11.46
CA PHE A 55 -11.40 -2.38 12.38
C PHE A 55 -11.91 -1.29 13.30
N TYR A 56 -11.43 -1.32 14.55
CA TYR A 56 -11.62 -0.18 15.44
C TYR A 56 -10.59 0.92 15.16
N ARG A 57 -9.37 0.55 14.76
CA ARG A 57 -8.34 1.50 14.29
C ARG A 57 -7.53 0.87 13.16
N PHE A 58 -7.38 1.60 12.07
CA PHE A 58 -6.56 1.25 10.93
C PHE A 58 -5.69 2.45 10.53
N SER A 59 -4.37 2.28 10.63
CA SER A 59 -3.32 3.27 10.38
C SER A 59 -2.20 2.59 9.61
N ASP A 60 -2.59 1.90 8.55
CA ASP A 60 -1.74 1.00 7.78
C ASP A 60 -2.29 0.89 6.35
N GLU A 61 -1.62 0.09 5.53
CA GLU A 61 -1.99 -0.14 4.14
C GLU A 61 -2.37 -1.61 3.91
N LYS A 62 -3.35 -1.85 3.04
CA LYS A 62 -3.68 -3.19 2.55
C LYS A 62 -3.70 -3.21 1.04
N GLU A 63 -2.85 -4.04 0.46
CA GLU A 63 -2.66 -4.16 -0.99
C GLU A 63 -3.27 -5.46 -1.53
N ARG A 64 -3.89 -5.38 -2.71
CA ARG A 64 -4.19 -6.52 -3.59
C ARG A 64 -3.72 -6.25 -5.01
N LYS A 65 -3.28 -7.30 -5.69
CA LYS A 65 -2.77 -7.25 -7.08
C LYS A 65 -3.75 -7.95 -8.00
N VAL A 66 -4.07 -7.32 -9.12
CA VAL A 66 -4.94 -7.86 -10.17
C VAL A 66 -4.14 -7.92 -11.45
N GLY A 67 -3.91 -9.13 -11.96
CA GLY A 67 -3.18 -9.35 -13.21
C GLY A 67 -4.11 -9.15 -14.40
N LEU A 68 -3.75 -8.24 -15.30
CA LEU A 68 -4.55 -7.91 -16.49
C LEU A 68 -3.70 -7.93 -17.76
N LEU A 69 -4.36 -8.19 -18.89
CA LEU A 69 -3.82 -8.06 -20.23
C LEU A 69 -4.28 -6.73 -20.86
N PRO A 70 -3.55 -6.21 -21.87
CA PRO A 70 -3.99 -5.03 -22.60
C PRO A 70 -5.37 -5.25 -23.23
N GLY A 71 -6.27 -4.30 -23.04
CA GLY A 71 -7.65 -4.34 -23.53
C GLY A 71 -8.66 -4.88 -22.52
N ASP A 72 -8.23 -5.56 -21.45
CA ASP A 72 -9.13 -6.01 -20.39
C ASP A 72 -9.80 -4.81 -19.72
N GLU A 73 -11.08 -4.90 -19.40
CA GLU A 73 -11.79 -3.88 -18.61
C GLU A 73 -11.83 -4.31 -17.16
N LEU A 74 -11.18 -3.55 -16.29
CA LEU A 74 -11.22 -3.71 -14.84
C LEU A 74 -12.35 -2.87 -14.27
N MET A 75 -13.25 -3.51 -13.51
CA MET A 75 -14.30 -2.86 -12.74
C MET A 75 -14.01 -3.04 -11.25
N ILE A 76 -14.01 -1.95 -10.50
CA ILE A 76 -13.74 -1.92 -9.06
C ILE A 76 -14.92 -1.27 -8.36
N ARG A 77 -15.40 -1.90 -7.29
CA ARG A 77 -16.40 -1.35 -6.39
C ARG A 77 -15.78 -1.13 -5.02
N TRP A 78 -15.94 0.08 -4.52
CA TRP A 78 -15.50 0.52 -3.21
C TRP A 78 -16.71 0.82 -2.34
N GLU A 79 -16.75 0.21 -1.17
CA GLU A 79 -17.69 0.54 -0.11
C GLU A 79 -16.93 0.73 1.18
N GLU A 80 -17.32 1.75 1.94
CA GLU A 80 -16.76 1.96 3.26
C GLU A 80 -17.81 2.47 4.24
N THR A 81 -17.47 2.31 5.51
CA THR A 81 -18.17 2.96 6.61
C THR A 81 -17.10 3.60 7.45
N GLU A 82 -16.76 4.85 7.15
CA GLU A 82 -15.85 5.64 7.95
C GLU A 82 -16.61 6.31 9.10
N LYS A 83 -16.12 6.13 10.33
CA LYS A 83 -16.63 6.83 11.51
C LYS A 83 -15.70 7.95 12.00
N ALA A 84 -14.41 7.83 11.70
CA ALA A 84 -13.38 8.81 12.04
C ALA A 84 -12.06 8.45 11.33
N GLY A 85 -11.18 9.44 11.13
CA GLY A 85 -9.88 9.26 10.49
C GLY A 85 -9.93 9.55 9.00
N THR A 86 -9.09 8.87 8.22
CA THR A 86 -9.18 8.89 6.75
C THR A 86 -8.97 7.49 6.22
N LEU A 87 -9.85 7.05 5.34
CA LEU A 87 -9.76 5.82 4.59
C LEU A 87 -9.90 6.13 3.11
N ARG A 88 -9.02 5.57 2.28
CA ARG A 88 -9.07 5.78 0.83
C ARG A 88 -8.61 4.55 0.07
N LEU A 89 -9.09 4.42 -1.15
CA LEU A 89 -8.62 3.45 -2.12
C LEU A 89 -7.76 4.15 -3.18
N GLU A 90 -6.57 3.63 -3.40
CA GLU A 90 -5.65 4.05 -4.45
C GLU A 90 -5.42 2.91 -5.43
N ILE A 91 -5.46 3.23 -6.73
CA ILE A 91 -5.34 2.28 -7.82
C ILE A 91 -4.13 2.67 -8.65
N PHE A 92 -3.17 1.76 -8.77
CA PHE A 92 -1.93 1.98 -9.50
C PHE A 92 -1.82 1.04 -10.70
N ASP A 93 -1.20 1.53 -11.77
CA ASP A 93 -0.81 0.70 -12.91
C ASP A 93 0.39 -0.20 -12.57
N PRO A 94 0.78 -1.12 -13.48
CA PRO A 94 1.93 -2.00 -13.28
C PRO A 94 3.28 -1.28 -13.15
N GLU A 95 3.40 -0.03 -13.60
CA GLU A 95 4.60 0.81 -13.45
C GLU A 95 4.61 1.58 -12.13
N GLY A 96 3.53 1.51 -11.36
CA GLY A 96 3.39 2.18 -10.07
C GLY A 96 2.87 3.62 -10.18
N LYS A 97 2.36 4.04 -11.34
CA LYS A 97 1.69 5.33 -11.50
C LYS A 97 0.27 5.25 -10.92
N LEU A 98 -0.10 6.27 -10.15
CA LEU A 98 -1.47 6.40 -9.61
C LEU A 98 -2.44 6.69 -10.77
N ILE A 99 -3.39 5.78 -11.00
CA ILE A 99 -4.46 5.91 -11.99
C ILE A 99 -5.65 6.64 -11.35
N LYS A 100 -6.03 6.23 -10.14
CA LYS A 100 -7.23 6.73 -9.46
C LYS A 100 -7.05 6.70 -7.94
N ARG A 101 -7.55 7.75 -7.29
CA ARG A 101 -7.77 7.82 -5.85
C ARG A 101 -9.27 8.00 -5.59
N ILE A 102 -9.80 7.28 -4.61
CA ILE A 102 -11.17 7.35 -4.13
C ILE A 102 -11.11 7.56 -2.63
N ASP A 103 -11.39 8.78 -2.18
CA ASP A 103 -11.33 9.17 -0.77
C ASP A 103 -12.65 8.93 -0.02
N ASN A 104 -13.76 8.66 -0.74
CA ASN A 104 -15.07 8.42 -0.15
C ASN A 104 -15.87 7.39 -0.97
N GLY A 105 -16.50 6.42 -0.31
CA GLY A 105 -17.46 5.47 -0.87
C GLY A 105 -18.93 5.78 -0.53
N PRO A 106 -19.89 5.03 -1.10
CA PRO A 106 -19.69 3.99 -2.10
C PRO A 106 -19.34 4.58 -3.48
N ALA A 107 -18.48 3.88 -4.24
CA ALA A 107 -18.06 4.30 -5.57
C ALA A 107 -17.78 3.09 -6.48
N GLU A 108 -18.01 3.27 -7.79
CA GLU A 108 -17.59 2.32 -8.83
C GLU A 108 -16.57 3.02 -9.75
N TYR A 109 -15.51 2.31 -10.11
CA TYR A 109 -14.50 2.78 -11.05
C TYR A 109 -14.23 1.72 -12.11
N ARG A 110 -14.09 2.16 -13.36
CA ARG A 110 -13.77 1.30 -14.49
C ARG A 110 -12.57 1.85 -15.25
N CYS A 111 -11.68 0.97 -15.67
CA CYS A 111 -10.57 1.33 -16.56
C CYS A 111 -10.24 0.19 -17.51
N ILE A 112 -9.82 0.56 -18.72
CA ILE A 112 -9.25 -0.39 -19.68
C ILE A 112 -7.76 -0.50 -19.43
N ALA A 113 -7.25 -1.72 -19.26
CA ALA A 113 -5.83 -1.96 -19.09
C ALA A 113 -5.09 -1.59 -20.38
N THR A 114 -4.16 -0.64 -20.30
CA THR A 114 -3.33 -0.22 -21.45
C THR A 114 -2.09 -1.08 -21.62
N GLN A 115 -1.67 -1.75 -20.55
CA GLN A 115 -0.48 -2.57 -20.51
C GLN A 115 -0.70 -3.84 -19.68
N LYS A 116 0.08 -4.87 -20.03
CA LYS A 116 0.11 -6.14 -19.30
C LYS A 116 0.77 -5.94 -17.94
N GLY A 117 0.18 -6.51 -16.89
CA GLY A 117 0.84 -6.59 -15.60
C GLY A 117 -0.12 -6.57 -14.42
N ASN A 118 0.45 -6.34 -13.23
CA ASN A 118 -0.30 -6.30 -11.99
C ASN A 118 -0.72 -4.88 -11.64
N TYR A 119 -2.01 -4.60 -11.74
CA TYR A 119 -2.61 -3.39 -11.20
C TYR A 119 -2.75 -3.55 -9.69
N ARG A 120 -2.43 -2.51 -8.93
CA ARG A 120 -2.43 -2.57 -7.46
C ARG A 120 -3.60 -1.79 -6.92
N LEU A 121 -4.41 -2.46 -6.10
CA LEU A 121 -5.48 -1.88 -5.29
C LEU A 121 -4.95 -1.71 -3.88
N LEU A 122 -4.73 -0.47 -3.45
CA LEU A 122 -4.13 -0.13 -2.16
C LEU A 122 -5.15 0.63 -1.31
N VAL A 123 -5.60 0.01 -0.22
CA VAL A 123 -6.41 0.70 0.79
C VAL A 123 -5.46 1.31 1.80
N VAL A 124 -5.56 2.62 1.99
CA VAL A 124 -4.74 3.38 2.93
C VAL A 124 -5.61 3.90 4.04
N GLY A 125 -5.27 3.56 5.28
CA GLY A 125 -5.92 4.10 6.47
C GLY A 125 -4.99 5.01 7.26
N GLU A 126 -5.51 6.14 7.71
CA GLU A 126 -4.82 7.07 8.60
C GLU A 126 -5.70 7.30 9.84
N LYS A 127 -5.42 6.55 10.92
CA LYS A 127 -6.26 6.53 12.14
C LYS A 127 -7.75 6.25 11.88
N ALA A 128 -8.05 5.55 10.79
CA ALA A 128 -9.39 5.22 10.33
C ALA A 128 -10.11 4.30 11.32
N ARG A 129 -11.42 4.50 11.49
CA ARG A 129 -12.32 3.63 12.26
C ARG A 129 -13.50 3.20 11.41
N GLY A 130 -13.80 1.90 11.39
CA GLY A 130 -14.97 1.37 10.72
C GLY A 130 -14.68 0.14 9.88
N SER A 131 -15.08 0.16 8.61
CA SER A 131 -14.89 -0.98 7.72
C SER A 131 -14.79 -0.57 6.26
N PHE A 132 -14.18 -1.43 5.45
CA PHE A 132 -14.24 -1.33 4.00
C PHE A 132 -14.54 -2.68 3.34
N SER A 133 -15.05 -2.61 2.11
CA SER A 133 -15.08 -3.67 1.13
C SER A 133 -14.60 -3.13 -0.22
N VAL A 134 -13.62 -3.80 -0.82
CA VAL A 134 -13.26 -3.63 -2.22
C VAL A 134 -13.56 -4.94 -2.93
N SER A 135 -14.39 -4.87 -3.97
CA SER A 135 -14.55 -5.97 -4.92
C SER A 135 -14.08 -5.55 -6.30
N TRP A 136 -13.58 -6.49 -7.07
CA TRP A 136 -13.15 -6.25 -8.43
C TRP A 136 -13.60 -7.39 -9.34
N ASP A 137 -13.81 -7.05 -10.61
CA ASP A 137 -14.10 -7.99 -11.68
C ASP A 137 -13.40 -7.50 -12.95
N TYR A 138 -13.17 -8.39 -13.91
CA TYR A 138 -12.61 -7.99 -15.20
C TYR A 138 -13.20 -8.78 -16.36
N ILE A 139 -13.41 -8.07 -17.47
CA ILE A 139 -13.85 -8.65 -18.74
C ILE A 139 -12.62 -8.75 -19.63
N GLN A 140 -12.32 -9.96 -20.11
CA GLN A 140 -11.17 -10.17 -20.99
C GLN A 140 -11.41 -9.51 -22.34
N ALA A 141 -10.36 -8.94 -22.92
CA ALA A 141 -10.43 -8.33 -24.25
C ALA A 141 -10.91 -9.30 -25.35
N LEU A 142 -10.70 -10.61 -25.15
CA LEU A 142 -11.08 -11.68 -26.09
C LEU A 142 -12.57 -12.07 -26.03
N ASP A 143 -13.27 -11.66 -24.97
CA ASP A 143 -14.70 -11.97 -24.76
C ASP A 143 -15.64 -10.87 -25.30
N ARG A 144 -15.10 -9.90 -26.06
CA ARG A 144 -15.83 -8.80 -26.71
C ARG A 144 -15.84 -8.98 -28.23
#